data_AF-A0A956PQI3-F1
#
_entry.id   AF-A0A956PQI3-F1
#
_cell.length_a   1.000
_cell.length_b   1.000
_cell.length_c   1.000
_cell.angle_alpha   90.00
_cell.angle_beta   90.00
_cell.angle_gamma   90.00
#
_symmetry.space_group_name_H-M   'P 1'
#
loop_
_entity.id
_entity.type
_entity.pdbx_description
1 polymer ?
#
loop_
_entity_poly.entity_id
_entity_poly.type
_entity_poly.pdbx_seq_one_letter_code
_entity_poly.pdbx_strand_id
1 'polypeptide(L)'
;HVVCDHSTLQPRGQTVLATRKIYAEAVADRKNRDLGRIEVEKINCPLYLFSGSDDQIWPSAAFSELVAQRRKQHGQEEITTHRTFPSVGYDLGPVLGLPGLPTTERTISHSSTGFRLLLGGKMGRQSRARRECWERLVELLTV
;
A
#
# COMPACT_ATOMS: atom_id res chain seq x y z
N HIS A 1 -33.08 -6.03 -18.33
CA HIS A 1 -31.74 -6.65 -18.52
C HIS A 1 -30.94 -5.77 -19.45
N VAL A 2 -30.02 -4.97 -18.91
CA VAL A 2 -29.07 -4.21 -19.73
C VAL A 2 -27.99 -5.20 -20.14
N VAL A 3 -28.01 -5.62 -21.41
CA VAL A 3 -26.92 -6.37 -22.00
C VAL A 3 -25.74 -5.41 -22.08
N CYS A 4 -24.69 -5.68 -21.32
CA CYS A 4 -23.46 -4.90 -21.38
C CYS A 4 -22.91 -5.01 -22.81
N ASP A 5 -22.85 -3.89 -23.52
CA ASP A 5 -22.19 -3.78 -24.81
C ASP A 5 -20.69 -4.05 -24.61
N HIS A 6 -20.22 -5.16 -25.18
CA HIS A 6 -18.83 -5.59 -25.11
C HIS A 6 -17.96 -4.99 -26.22
N SER A 7 -18.52 -4.17 -27.11
CA SER A 7 -17.81 -3.59 -28.26
C SER A 7 -16.76 -2.53 -27.88
N THR A 8 -16.77 -2.04 -26.65
CA THR A 8 -15.80 -1.05 -26.13
C THR A 8 -14.78 -1.65 -25.15
N LEU A 9 -14.70 -2.99 -25.03
CA LEU A 9 -13.71 -3.61 -24.16
C LEU A 9 -12.31 -3.39 -24.75
N GLN A 10 -11.57 -2.45 -24.14
CA GLN A 10 -10.12 -2.37 -24.34
C GLN A 10 -9.50 -3.76 -24.12
N PRO A 11 -8.45 -4.12 -24.87
CA PRO A 11 -7.76 -5.39 -24.64
C PRO A 11 -7.35 -5.46 -23.16
N ARG A 12 -7.89 -6.44 -22.41
CA ARG A 12 -7.77 -6.50 -20.94
C ARG A 12 -6.32 -6.40 -20.44
N GLY A 13 -5.34 -6.81 -21.23
CA GLY A 13 -3.90 -6.71 -20.94
C GLY A 13 -3.27 -5.31 -21.04
N GLN A 14 -3.96 -4.33 -21.61
CA GLN A 14 -3.45 -2.95 -21.77
C GLN A 14 -4.11 -1.96 -20.80
N THR A 15 -5.27 -2.28 -20.24
CA THR A 15 -5.97 -1.37 -19.32
C THR A 15 -5.22 -1.28 -17.99
N VAL A 16 -4.79 -0.05 -17.67
CA VAL A 16 -4.15 0.28 -16.40
C VAL A 16 -5.21 0.84 -15.44
N LEU A 17 -5.31 0.26 -14.25
CA LEU A 17 -6.26 0.64 -13.22
C LEU A 17 -5.54 1.20 -11.98
N ALA A 18 -6.03 2.32 -11.47
CA ALA A 18 -5.72 2.80 -10.13
C ALA A 18 -6.93 2.51 -9.23
N THR A 19 -6.78 1.61 -8.27
CA THR A 19 -7.87 1.18 -7.38
C THR A 19 -7.93 2.00 -6.09
N ARG A 20 -6.94 2.86 -5.83
CA ARG A 20 -6.83 3.68 -4.61
C ARG A 20 -8.13 4.40 -4.25
N LYS A 21 -8.81 5.00 -5.23
CA LYS A 21 -10.03 5.78 -4.98
C LYS A 21 -11.16 4.92 -4.41
N ILE A 22 -11.36 3.72 -4.96
CA ILE A 22 -12.39 2.78 -4.50
C ILE A 22 -12.13 2.39 -3.04
N TYR A 23 -10.88 2.06 -2.71
CA TYR A 23 -10.50 1.75 -1.33
C TYR A 23 -10.60 2.95 -0.38
N ALA A 24 -10.31 4.16 -0.85
CA ALA A 24 -10.45 5.37 -0.06
C ALA A 24 -11.92 5.66 0.29
N GLU A 25 -12.83 5.46 -0.66
CA GLU A 25 -14.28 5.55 -0.44
C GLU A 25 -14.75 4.48 0.55
N ALA A 26 -14.28 3.23 0.40
CA ALA A 26 -14.62 2.14 1.31
C ALA A 26 -14.17 2.40 2.76
N VAL A 27 -12.99 3.00 2.96
CA VAL A 27 -12.48 3.34 4.30
C VAL A 27 -13.08 4.62 4.88
N ALA A 28 -13.67 5.49 4.06
CA ALA A 28 -14.46 6.62 4.54
C ALA A 28 -15.76 6.17 5.23
N ASP A 29 -16.32 5.01 4.84
CA ASP A 29 -17.45 4.39 5.54
C ASP A 29 -17.00 3.82 6.89
N ARG A 30 -17.14 4.63 7.94
CA ARG A 30 -16.72 4.27 9.30
C ARG A 30 -17.37 2.99 9.80
N LYS A 31 -18.65 2.75 9.48
CA LYS A 31 -19.40 1.60 10.01
C LYS A 31 -18.80 0.30 9.47
N ASN A 32 -18.67 0.20 8.15
CA ASN A 32 -18.11 -0.99 7.51
C ASN A 32 -16.62 -1.14 7.78
N ARG A 33 -15.88 -0.03 7.83
CA ARG A 33 -14.46 -0.03 8.23
C ARG A 33 -14.27 -0.62 9.61
N ASP A 34 -15.05 -0.19 10.60
CA ASP A 34 -14.89 -0.63 11.98
C ASP A 34 -15.29 -2.10 12.17
N LEU A 35 -16.27 -2.59 11.39
CA LEU A 35 -16.65 -4.02 11.35
C LEU A 35 -15.55 -4.91 10.73
N GLY A 36 -14.89 -4.46 9.67
CA GLY A 36 -13.85 -5.21 8.97
C GLY A 36 -12.43 -4.95 9.48
N ARG A 37 -12.27 -4.19 10.58
CA ARG A 37 -10.98 -3.73 11.06
C ARG A 37 -10.17 -4.87 11.70
N ILE A 38 -8.88 -4.94 11.37
CA ILE A 38 -7.93 -5.78 12.10
C ILE A 38 -7.70 -5.17 13.50
N GLU A 39 -7.78 -6.00 14.55
CA GLU A 39 -7.57 -5.60 15.94
C GLU A 39 -6.07 -5.40 16.27
N VAL A 40 -5.46 -4.41 15.64
CA VAL A 40 -4.03 -4.07 15.75
C VAL A 40 -3.57 -3.75 17.18
N GLU A 41 -4.49 -3.38 18.08
CA GLU A 41 -4.24 -3.21 19.50
C GLU A 41 -3.88 -4.52 20.21
N LYS A 42 -4.24 -5.68 19.64
CA LYS A 42 -3.93 -7.00 20.20
C LYS A 42 -2.53 -7.50 19.78
N ILE A 43 -1.81 -6.76 18.94
CA ILE A 43 -0.45 -7.12 18.52
C ILE A 43 0.53 -6.70 19.63
N ASN A 44 0.99 -7.67 20.42
CA ASN A 44 1.82 -7.43 21.62
C ASN A 44 3.33 -7.38 21.33
N CYS A 45 3.72 -6.95 20.13
CA CYS A 45 5.12 -6.79 19.74
C CYS A 45 5.35 -5.43 19.05
N PRO A 46 6.63 -5.02 18.89
CA PRO A 46 6.96 -3.84 18.09
C PRO A 46 6.39 -3.95 16.68
N LEU A 47 5.69 -2.91 16.24
CA LEU A 47 5.07 -2.83 14.93
C LEU A 47 5.71 -1.72 14.10
N TYR A 48 6.17 -2.05 12.90
CA TYR A 48 6.77 -1.12 11.95
C TYR A 48 5.92 -1.04 10.69
N LEU A 49 5.47 0.17 10.35
CA LEU A 49 4.60 0.43 9.21
C LEU A 49 5.34 1.34 8.22
N PHE A 50 5.69 0.80 7.06
CA PHE A 50 6.21 1.57 5.92
C PHE A 50 5.10 1.72 4.89
N SER A 51 4.85 2.95 4.44
CA SER A 51 3.85 3.22 3.40
C SER A 51 4.30 4.29 2.43
N GLY A 52 3.75 4.26 1.22
CA GLY A 52 3.96 5.27 0.20
C GLY A 52 2.78 6.24 0.14
N SER A 53 3.03 7.55 0.10
CA SER A 53 1.94 8.55 0.01
C SER A 53 1.19 8.49 -1.34
N ASP A 54 1.83 7.93 -2.37
CA ASP A 54 1.35 7.85 -3.75
C ASP A 54 1.06 6.39 -4.15
N ASP A 55 0.73 5.53 -3.20
CA ASP A 55 0.21 4.19 -3.49
C ASP A 55 -1.10 4.29 -4.28
N GLN A 56 -1.11 3.76 -5.51
CA GLN A 56 -2.25 3.83 -6.43
C GLN A 56 -3.11 2.55 -6.41
N ILE A 57 -2.70 1.52 -5.65
CA ILE A 57 -3.51 0.31 -5.42
C ILE A 57 -4.51 0.55 -4.29
N TRP A 58 -4.03 1.03 -3.15
CA TRP A 58 -4.86 1.37 -1.99
C TRP A 58 -4.25 2.55 -1.22
N PRO A 59 -5.01 3.26 -0.36
CA PRO A 59 -4.46 4.39 0.38
C PRO A 59 -3.65 3.92 1.60
N SER A 60 -2.51 3.25 1.36
CA SER A 60 -1.69 2.64 2.43
C SER A 60 -1.22 3.63 3.49
N ALA A 61 -0.90 4.88 3.12
CA ALA A 61 -0.59 5.93 4.08
C ALA A 61 -1.75 6.21 5.06
N ALA A 62 -2.99 6.23 4.56
CA ALA A 62 -4.16 6.44 5.42
C ALA A 62 -4.42 5.21 6.31
N PHE A 63 -4.21 4.00 5.78
CA PHE A 63 -4.38 2.77 6.56
C PHE A 63 -3.36 2.68 7.69
N SER A 64 -2.09 2.92 7.40
CA SER A 64 -1.01 2.92 8.40
C SER A 64 -1.21 3.98 9.48
N GLU A 65 -1.71 5.16 9.11
CA GLU A 65 -2.07 6.21 10.06
C GLU A 65 -3.21 5.76 11.01
N LEU A 66 -4.26 5.13 10.49
CA LEU A 66 -5.34 4.59 11.31
C LEU A 66 -4.84 3.50 12.29
N VAL A 67 -3.90 2.67 11.85
CA VAL A 67 -3.25 1.67 12.72
C VAL A 67 -2.44 2.34 13.83
N ALA A 68 -1.61 3.32 13.48
CA ALA A 68 -0.79 4.06 14.44
C ALA A 68 -1.66 4.78 15.49
N GLN A 69 -2.73 5.46 15.05
CA GLN A 69 -3.69 6.12 15.93
C GLN A 69 -4.40 5.14 16.86
N ARG A 70 -4.81 3.98 16.36
CA ARG A 70 -5.46 2.95 17.19
C ARG A 70 -4.51 2.40 18.24
N ARG A 71 -3.27 2.08 17.88
CA ARG A 71 -2.25 1.60 18.82
C ARG A 71 -1.90 2.65 19.87
N LYS A 72 -1.80 3.92 19.45
CA LYS A 72 -1.64 5.05 20.38
C LYS A 72 -2.77 5.15 21.40
N GLN A 73 -4.02 5.03 20.97
CA GLN A 73 -5.20 5.03 21.87
C GLN A 73 -5.18 3.89 22.91
N HIS A 74 -4.42 2.82 22.65
CA HIS A 74 -4.27 1.65 23.52
C HIS A 74 -2.91 1.63 24.24
N GLY A 75 -2.19 2.75 24.27
CA GLY A 75 -0.93 2.88 25.01
C GLY A 75 0.27 2.17 24.36
N GLN A 76 0.18 1.82 23.07
CA GLN A 76 1.23 1.11 22.33
C GLN A 76 2.06 2.02 21.42
N GLU A 77 2.01 3.35 21.60
CA GLU A 77 2.72 4.32 20.75
C GLU A 77 4.24 4.06 20.72
N GLU A 78 4.86 3.82 21.89
CA GLU A 78 6.32 3.63 22.03
C GLU A 78 6.86 2.39 21.29
N ILE A 79 6.01 1.40 21.04
CA ILE A 79 6.34 0.18 20.29
C ILE A 79 5.71 0.18 18.89
N THR A 80 5.35 1.37 18.37
CA THR A 80 4.75 1.53 17.05
C THR A 80 5.52 2.58 16.26
N THR A 81 6.24 2.14 15.22
CA THR A 81 6.88 3.06 14.28
C THR A 81 6.04 3.16 13.02
N HIS A 82 5.65 4.38 12.66
CA HIS A 82 4.94 4.69 11.42
C HIS A 82 5.76 5.63 10.54
N ARG A 83 6.04 5.21 9.30
CA ARG A 83 6.80 5.98 8.32
C ARG A 83 6.07 6.00 6.97
N THR A 84 5.70 7.21 6.53
CA THR A 84 5.16 7.44 5.19
C THR A 84 6.20 8.14 4.32
N PHE A 85 6.47 7.57 3.15
CA PHE A 85 7.39 8.14 2.17
C PHE A 85 6.64 9.01 1.13
N PRO A 86 7.06 10.27 0.92
CA PRO A 86 6.38 11.15 -0.02
C PRO A 86 6.67 10.79 -1.48
N SER A 87 5.62 10.79 -2.32
CA SER A 87 5.69 10.45 -3.75
C SER A 87 6.23 9.03 -4.02
N VAL A 88 5.88 8.09 -3.15
CA VAL A 88 6.26 6.67 -3.23
C VAL A 88 4.99 5.85 -3.37
N GLY A 89 5.04 4.85 -4.25
CA GLY A 89 3.94 3.96 -4.57
C GLY A 89 3.90 2.71 -3.69
N TYR A 90 3.12 1.74 -4.15
CA TYR A 90 2.77 0.50 -3.47
C TYR A 90 3.95 -0.40 -3.07
N ASP A 91 4.95 -0.51 -3.94
CA ASP A 91 5.95 -1.57 -3.93
C ASP A 91 7.17 -1.25 -3.03
N LEU A 92 6.88 -1.17 -1.74
CA LEU A 92 7.85 -1.23 -0.65
C LEU A 92 7.92 -2.64 -0.05
N GLY A 93 9.02 -2.95 0.63
CA GLY A 93 9.20 -4.23 1.33
C GLY A 93 9.82 -5.35 0.49
N PRO A 94 9.95 -6.57 1.06
CA PRO A 94 10.86 -7.59 0.55
C PRO A 94 10.42 -8.25 -0.76
N VAL A 95 9.15 -8.15 -1.14
CA VAL A 95 8.62 -8.87 -2.31
C VAL A 95 8.80 -8.06 -3.60
N LEU A 96 8.35 -6.81 -3.61
CA LEU A 96 8.38 -5.94 -4.81
C LEU A 96 9.32 -4.75 -4.66
N GLY A 97 9.79 -4.50 -3.45
CA GLY A 97 10.54 -3.30 -3.06
C GLY A 97 12.01 -3.54 -2.80
N LEU A 98 12.61 -4.61 -3.32
CA LEU A 98 14.04 -4.87 -3.14
C LEU A 98 14.90 -3.70 -3.68
N PRO A 99 15.95 -3.28 -2.96
CA PRO A 99 16.85 -2.25 -3.45
C PRO A 99 17.49 -2.64 -4.79
N GLY A 100 17.65 -1.67 -5.69
CA GLY A 100 18.28 -1.89 -7.00
C GLY A 100 17.34 -2.42 -8.09
N LEU A 101 16.13 -2.87 -7.76
CA LEU A 101 15.13 -3.21 -8.78
C LEU A 101 14.76 -1.95 -9.60
N PRO A 102 14.51 -2.09 -10.92
CA PRO A 102 14.02 -0.99 -11.74
C PRO A 102 12.78 -0.34 -11.13
N THR A 103 12.70 0.98 -11.28
CA THR A 103 11.54 1.79 -10.90
C THR A 103 10.89 2.44 -12.12
N THR A 104 11.32 2.07 -13.32
CA THR A 104 10.82 2.59 -14.60
C THR A 104 9.45 2.01 -14.96
N GLU A 105 9.22 0.73 -14.64
CA GLU A 105 7.90 0.11 -14.74
C GLU A 105 7.12 0.38 -13.44
N ARG A 106 5.96 1.03 -13.57
CA ARG A 106 5.10 1.44 -12.44
C ARG A 106 3.74 0.75 -12.47
N THR A 107 3.64 -0.37 -13.15
CA THR A 107 2.44 -1.21 -13.14
C THR A 107 2.78 -2.67 -12.87
N ILE A 108 1.83 -3.42 -12.32
CA ILE A 108 1.95 -4.86 -12.11
C ILE A 108 0.73 -5.57 -12.72
N SER A 109 0.96 -6.71 -13.38
CA SER A 109 -0.14 -7.51 -13.94
C SER A 109 -0.92 -8.21 -12.82
N HIS A 110 -2.24 -8.05 -12.82
CA HIS A 110 -3.12 -8.75 -11.90
C HIS A 110 -3.48 -10.11 -12.49
N SER A 111 -2.89 -11.16 -11.92
CA SER A 111 -2.86 -12.54 -12.45
C SER A 111 -4.23 -13.12 -12.77
N SER A 112 -5.28 -12.79 -12.02
CA SER A 112 -6.61 -13.36 -12.19
C SER A 112 -7.53 -12.57 -13.14
N THR A 113 -7.23 -11.30 -13.40
CA THR A 113 -8.13 -10.43 -14.21
C THR A 113 -7.55 -9.99 -15.54
N GLY A 114 -6.22 -10.07 -15.70
CA GLY A 114 -5.51 -9.56 -16.87
C GLY A 114 -5.24 -8.05 -16.87
N PHE A 115 -5.88 -7.28 -15.98
CA PHE A 115 -5.59 -5.84 -15.82
C PHE A 115 -4.18 -5.57 -15.31
N ARG A 116 -3.65 -4.38 -15.62
CA ARG A 116 -2.43 -3.85 -15.01
C ARG A 116 -2.81 -2.88 -13.90
N LEU A 117 -2.29 -3.07 -12.69
CA LEU A 117 -2.51 -2.15 -11.57
C LEU A 117 -1.41 -1.11 -11.55
N LEU A 118 -1.80 0.16 -11.44
CA LEU A 118 -0.87 1.27 -11.23
C LEU A 118 -0.33 1.21 -9.80
N LEU A 119 0.99 1.21 -9.66
CA LEU A 119 1.69 1.20 -8.36
C LEU A 119 1.82 2.62 -7.78
N GLY A 120 1.94 3.62 -8.67
CA GLY A 120 2.28 5.00 -8.32
C GLY A 120 3.75 5.22 -7.97
N GLY A 121 4.07 6.40 -7.46
CA GLY A 121 5.41 6.79 -7.04
C GLY A 121 6.28 7.38 -8.15
N LYS A 122 7.19 8.28 -7.75
CA LYS A 122 8.22 8.86 -8.63
C LYS A 122 9.49 8.02 -8.57
N MET A 123 10.06 7.66 -9.71
CA MET A 123 11.21 6.74 -9.85
C MET A 123 12.34 6.97 -8.83
N GLY A 124 12.90 8.19 -8.78
CA GLY A 124 14.00 8.52 -7.85
C GLY A 124 13.60 8.49 -6.37
N ARG A 125 12.33 8.80 -6.05
CA ARG A 125 11.80 8.71 -4.68
C ARG A 125 11.56 7.25 -4.29
N GLN A 126 11.00 6.45 -5.19
CA GLN A 126 10.77 5.01 -5.01
C GLN A 126 12.08 4.28 -4.75
N SER A 127 13.12 4.53 -5.55
CA SER A 127 14.43 3.88 -5.41
C SER A 127 15.06 4.15 -4.04
N ARG A 128 15.03 5.42 -3.59
CA ARG A 128 15.55 5.82 -2.27
C ARG A 128 14.73 5.18 -1.13
N ALA A 129 13.40 5.22 -1.23
CA ALA A 129 12.53 4.65 -0.20
C ALA A 129 12.67 3.12 -0.11
N ARG A 130 12.80 2.40 -1.22
CA ARG A 130 13.08 0.96 -1.22
C ARG A 130 14.39 0.63 -0.47
N ARG A 131 15.44 1.42 -0.70
CA ARG A 131 16.71 1.29 0.04
C ARG A 131 16.54 1.54 1.54
N GLU A 132 15.95 2.67 1.92
CA GLU A 132 15.71 3.04 3.33
C GLU A 132 14.84 1.99 4.05
N CYS A 133 13.77 1.52 3.41
CA CYS A 133 12.92 0.45 3.94
C CYS A 133 13.69 -0.86 4.16
N TRP A 134 14.56 -1.23 3.23
CA TRP A 134 15.33 -2.46 3.33
C TRP A 134 16.39 -2.39 4.42
N GLU A 135 17.16 -1.30 4.47
CA GLU A 135 18.15 -1.05 5.53
C GLU A 135 17.47 -1.13 6.90
N ARG A 136 16.33 -0.45 7.04
CA ARG A 136 15.55 -0.50 8.28
C ARG A 136 15.01 -1.89 8.60
N LEU A 137 14.52 -2.63 7.59
CA LEU A 137 14.05 -4.01 7.80
C LEU A 137 15.17 -4.93 8.28
N VAL A 138 16.37 -4.83 7.70
CA VAL A 138 17.54 -5.63 8.12
C VAL A 138 17.91 -5.29 9.55
N GLU A 139 18.05 -3.99 9.90
CA GLU A 139 18.34 -3.57 11.27
C GLU A 139 17.35 -4.17 12.28
N LEU A 140 16.06 -4.18 11.96
CA LEU A 140 15.01 -4.71 12.84
C LEU A 140 15.09 -6.22 13.05
N LEU A 141 15.59 -6.96 12.06
CA LEU A 141 15.67 -8.42 12.09
C LEU A 141 17.00 -8.95 12.61
N THR A 142 18.02 -8.09 12.73
CA THR A 142 19.35 -8.45 13.22
C THR A 142 19.58 -8.14 14.70
N VAL A 143 18.57 -7.59 15.39
CA VAL A 143 18.59 -7.31 16.83
C VAL A 143 18.19 -8.54 17.63
#